data_AF-A0A949QTP4-F1
#
_entry.id   AF-A0A949QTP4-F1
#
_cell.length_a   1.000
_cell.length_b   1.000
_cell.length_c   1.000
_cell.angle_alpha   90.00
_cell.angle_beta   90.00
_cell.angle_gamma   90.00
#
_symmetry.space_group_name_H-M   'P 1'
#
loop_
_entity.id
_entity.type
_entity.pdbx_description
1 polymer ?
#
loop_
_entity_poly.entity_id
_entity_poly.type
_entity_poly.pdbx_seq_one_letter_code
_entity_poly.pdbx_strand_id
1 'polypeptide(L)'
;MYLVTLVLHDPDLLEELLAAWNNAGVEDATVLFSSGMGRMRQKQVIRDDIPLIPSLDDFYKAPQTLNRTIFTVANDEAMIDEILNATQKLVGDLKNPDTGVMIVTPITRAYGLETTGPKKK
;
A
#
# COMPACT_ATOMS: atom_id res chain seq x y z
N MET A 1 0.97 7.17 18.68
CA MET A 1 0.52 6.09 17.78
C MET A 1 -0.21 6.70 16.60
N TYR A 2 0.12 6.21 15.41
CA TYR A 2 -0.35 6.74 14.15
C TYR A 2 -0.65 5.60 13.19
N LEU A 3 -1.69 5.76 12.38
CA LEU A 3 -1.96 4.88 11.25
C LEU A 3 -1.19 5.45 10.06
N VAL A 4 -0.23 4.68 9.57
CA VAL A 4 0.46 4.95 8.32
C VAL A 4 -0.30 4.23 7.21
N THR A 5 -0.77 4.99 6.22
CA THR A 5 -1.38 4.48 5.00
C THR A 5 -0.48 4.83 3.83
N LEU A 6 0.05 3.83 3.14
CA LEU A 6 0.81 4.01 1.91
C LEU A 6 0.02 3.45 0.74
N VAL A 7 -0.24 4.26 -0.28
CA VAL A 7 -0.68 3.80 -1.59
C VAL A 7 0.56 3.64 -2.46
N LEU A 8 1.09 2.43 -2.54
CA LEU A 8 2.22 2.07 -3.38
C LEU A 8 1.75 1.98 -4.84
N HIS A 9 2.39 2.74 -5.73
CA HIS A 9 2.04 2.76 -7.15
C HIS A 9 2.54 1.51 -7.89
N ASP A 10 3.81 1.14 -7.67
CA ASP A 10 4.43 -0.02 -8.30
C ASP A 10 4.25 -1.28 -7.44
N PRO A 11 3.38 -2.22 -7.84
CA PRO A 11 3.12 -3.43 -7.06
C PRO A 11 4.33 -4.36 -6.96
N ASP A 12 5.31 -4.26 -7.86
CA ASP A 12 6.48 -5.15 -7.89
C ASP A 12 7.44 -4.85 -6.72
N LEU A 13 7.37 -3.64 -6.15
CA LEU A 13 8.16 -3.23 -5.00
C LEU A 13 7.59 -3.70 -3.65
N LEU A 14 6.43 -4.36 -3.62
CA LEU A 14 5.73 -4.67 -2.38
C LEU A 14 6.56 -5.54 -1.42
N GLU A 15 7.15 -6.62 -1.92
CA GLU A 15 7.90 -7.55 -1.07
C GLU A 15 9.14 -6.88 -0.45
N GLU A 16 9.90 -6.14 -1.26
CA GLU A 16 11.08 -5.41 -0.82
C GLU A 16 10.71 -4.30 0.17
N LEU A 17 9.60 -3.60 -0.07
CA LEU A 17 9.07 -2.58 0.83
C LEU A 17 8.68 -3.15 2.18
N LEU A 18 7.95 -4.27 2.22
CA LEU A 18 7.56 -4.92 3.47
C LEU A 18 8.78 -5.42 4.25
N ALA A 19 9.79 -5.95 3.55
CA ALA A 19 11.07 -6.32 4.17
C ALA A 19 11.81 -5.10 4.75
N ALA A 20 11.85 -3.98 4.02
CA ALA A 20 12.47 -2.74 4.48
C ALA A 20 11.75 -2.15 5.70
N TRP A 21 10.41 -2.19 5.71
CA TRP A 21 9.59 -1.78 6.85
C TRP A 21 9.83 -2.67 8.07
N ASN A 22 9.89 -3.99 7.90
CA ASN A 22 10.21 -4.92 8.97
C ASN A 22 11.59 -4.64 9.57
N ASN A 23 12.59 -4.34 8.74
CA ASN A 23 13.92 -3.94 9.21
C ASN A 23 13.93 -2.58 9.92
N ALA A 24 12.97 -1.71 9.62
CA ALA A 24 12.73 -0.43 10.30
C ALA A 24 11.90 -0.57 11.60
N GLY A 25 11.56 -1.80 12.01
CA GLY A 25 10.82 -2.08 13.25
C GLY A 25 9.30 -2.14 13.10
N VAL A 26 8.77 -2.17 11.87
CA VAL A 26 7.34 -2.44 11.64
C VAL A 26 7.04 -3.92 11.87
N GLU A 27 6.23 -4.23 12.87
CA GLU A 27 5.92 -5.62 13.22
C GLU A 27 4.88 -6.26 12.29
N ASP A 28 3.83 -5.52 11.95
CA ASP A 28 2.71 -6.03 11.18
C ASP A 28 2.21 -4.96 10.18
N ALA A 29 1.76 -5.42 9.02
CA ALA A 29 1.15 -4.59 7.99
C ALA A 29 -0.01 -5.32 7.32
N THR A 30 -1.04 -4.58 6.91
CA THR A 30 -2.18 -5.09 6.14
C THR A 30 -2.15 -4.52 4.74
N VAL A 31 -2.29 -5.37 3.72
CA VAL A 31 -2.24 -4.96 2.31
C VAL A 31 -3.60 -5.16 1.65
N LEU A 32 -4.12 -4.10 1.03
CA LEU A 32 -5.32 -4.12 0.18
C LEU A 32 -4.94 -3.81 -1.28
N PHE A 33 -5.68 -4.41 -2.21
CA PHE A 33 -5.58 -4.07 -3.63
C PHE A 33 -6.48 -2.87 -3.93
N SER A 34 -5.96 -1.82 -4.56
CA SER A 34 -6.71 -0.59 -4.82
C SER A 34 -6.46 -0.02 -6.22
N SER A 35 -7.28 0.95 -6.62
CA SER A 35 -7.12 1.63 -7.92
C SER A 35 -7.32 3.13 -7.75
N GLY A 36 -6.39 3.91 -8.31
CA GLY A 36 -6.50 5.37 -8.33
C GLY A 36 -7.49 5.88 -9.39
N MET A 37 -8.00 7.09 -9.18
CA MET A 37 -8.94 7.73 -10.12
C MET A 37 -8.38 7.88 -11.54
N GLY A 38 -7.07 8.13 -11.70
CA GLY A 38 -6.44 8.24 -13.02
C GLY A 38 -6.59 6.96 -13.85
N ARG A 39 -6.35 5.79 -13.23
CA ARG A 39 -6.53 4.47 -13.85
C ARG A 39 -8.01 4.20 -14.15
N MET A 40 -8.93 4.60 -13.25
CA MET A 40 -10.37 4.46 -13.48
C MET A 40 -10.87 5.30 -14.65
N ARG A 41 -10.36 6.52 -14.82
CA ARG A 41 -10.68 7.39 -15.97
C ARG A 41 -10.15 6.80 -17.29
N GLN A 42 -8.93 6.29 -17.32
CA GLN A 42 -8.41 5.59 -18.50
C GLN A 42 -9.28 4.38 -18.86
N LYS A 43 -9.68 3.57 -17.87
CA LYS A 43 -10.62 2.46 -18.11
C LYS A 43 -11.98 2.94 -18.63
N GLN A 44 -12.47 4.12 -18.22
CA GLN A 44 -13.70 4.68 -18.75
C GLN A 44 -13.55 5.24 -20.17
N VAL A 45 -12.41 5.83 -20.53
CA VAL A 45 -12.12 6.24 -21.91
C VAL A 45 -11.98 5.02 -22.82
N ILE A 46 -11.39 3.93 -22.32
CA ILE A 46 -11.29 2.66 -23.06
C ILE A 46 -12.65 1.95 -23.15
N ARG A 47 -13.60 2.18 -22.22
CA ARG A 47 -14.93 1.53 -22.21
C ARG A 47 -15.80 1.83 -23.42
N ASP A 48 -15.53 2.87 -24.20
CA ASP A 48 -16.19 3.07 -25.49
C ASP A 48 -15.80 1.97 -26.51
N ASP A 49 -14.68 1.25 -26.27
CA ASP A 49 -14.14 0.18 -27.11
C ASP A 49 -14.06 -1.20 -26.41
N ILE A 50 -14.63 -1.38 -25.20
CA ILE A 50 -14.56 -2.67 -24.47
C ILE A 50 -15.70 -3.60 -24.90
N PRO A 51 -15.42 -4.86 -25.32
CA PRO A 51 -16.45 -5.85 -25.61
C PRO A 51 -17.35 -6.09 -24.38
N LEU A 52 -18.66 -6.24 -24.59
CA LEU A 52 -19.65 -6.55 -23.53
C LEU A 52 -19.30 -7.82 -22.71
N ILE A 53 -18.39 -8.65 -23.21
CA ILE A 53 -17.90 -9.86 -22.54
C ILE A 53 -16.40 -9.67 -22.27
N PRO A 54 -15.97 -9.53 -21.01
CA PRO A 54 -14.54 -9.46 -20.66
C PRO A 54 -13.84 -10.75 -21.04
N SER A 55 -12.60 -10.64 -21.53
CA SER A 55 -11.77 -11.80 -21.83
C SER A 55 -11.20 -12.42 -20.56
N LEU A 56 -10.81 -13.71 -20.60
CA LEU A 56 -10.08 -14.34 -19.49
C LEU A 56 -8.79 -13.57 -19.16
N ASP A 57 -8.11 -13.03 -20.19
CA ASP A 57 -6.92 -12.18 -20.05
C ASP A 57 -7.17 -10.92 -19.21
N ASP A 58 -8.36 -10.32 -19.29
CA ASP A 58 -8.71 -9.13 -18.50
C ASP A 58 -8.82 -9.47 -17.00
N PHE A 59 -9.25 -10.70 -16.67
CA PHE A 59 -9.25 -11.18 -15.30
C PHE A 59 -7.83 -11.44 -14.77
N TYR A 60 -6.91 -11.92 -15.62
CA TYR A 60 -5.51 -12.13 -15.23
C TYR A 60 -4.71 -10.83 -15.11
N LYS A 61 -5.00 -9.80 -15.91
CA LYS A 61 -4.30 -8.49 -15.87
C LYS A 61 -4.82 -7.56 -14.77
N ALA A 62 -6.03 -7.79 -14.27
CA ALA A 62 -6.63 -6.91 -13.26
C ALA A 62 -5.77 -6.80 -11.98
N PRO A 63 -5.30 -7.88 -11.32
CA PRO A 63 -4.51 -7.78 -10.07
C PRO A 63 -3.12 -7.16 -10.24
N GLN A 64 -2.52 -7.35 -11.42
CA GLN A 64 -1.18 -6.87 -11.78
C GLN A 64 -1.13 -5.35 -11.99
N THR A 65 -2.28 -4.73 -12.22
CA THR A 65 -2.39 -3.27 -12.48
C THR A 65 -2.98 -2.49 -11.31
N LEU A 66 -3.31 -3.17 -10.21
CA LEU A 66 -3.80 -2.53 -8.99
C LEU A 66 -2.64 -2.03 -8.15
N ASN A 67 -2.83 -0.85 -7.57
CA ASN A 67 -1.95 -0.33 -6.54
C ASN A 67 -1.99 -1.27 -5.32
N ARG A 68 -0.98 -1.18 -4.46
CA ARG A 68 -1.00 -1.83 -3.14
C ARG A 68 -1.20 -0.76 -2.08
N THR A 69 -2.34 -0.80 -1.38
CA THR A 69 -2.56 0.07 -0.23
C THR A 69 -2.15 -0.67 1.03
N ILE A 70 -1.09 -0.22 1.68
CA ILE A 70 -0.53 -0.80 2.88
C ILE A 70 -0.95 0.04 4.09
N PHE A 71 -1.40 -0.63 5.14
CA PHE A 71 -1.70 -0.05 6.44
C PHE A 71 -0.76 -0.64 7.49
N THR A 72 -0.18 0.22 8.32
CA THR A 72 0.55 -0.21 9.52
C THR A 72 0.37 0.82 10.64
N VAL A 73 0.65 0.41 11.87
CA VAL A 73 0.61 1.28 13.05
C VAL A 73 2.04 1.63 13.45
N ALA A 74 2.34 2.92 13.48
CA ALA A 74 3.58 3.45 14.03
C ALA A 74 3.36 3.91 15.47
N ASN A 75 4.29 3.59 16.38
CA ASN A 75 4.16 3.92 17.80
C ASN A 75 4.35 5.41 18.08
N ASP A 76 5.30 6.04 17.38
CA ASP A 76 5.70 7.43 17.52
C ASP A 76 6.13 8.04 16.16
N GLU A 77 6.48 9.34 16.18
CA GLU A 77 6.96 10.08 15.00
C GLU A 77 8.32 9.57 14.51
N ALA A 78 9.19 9.08 15.39
CA ALA A 78 10.50 8.56 14.98
C ALA A 78 10.35 7.31 14.10
N MET A 79 9.42 6.42 14.45
CA MET A 79 9.07 5.27 13.62
C MET A 79 8.44 5.69 12.27
N ILE A 80 7.67 6.78 12.23
CA ILE A 80 7.13 7.34 10.98
C ILE A 80 8.29 7.78 10.07
N ASP A 81 9.29 8.46 10.62
CA ASP A 81 10.47 8.91 9.86
C ASP A 81 11.26 7.71 9.31
N GLU A 82 11.44 6.65 10.09
CA GLU A 82 12.09 5.41 9.63
C GLU A 82 11.29 4.73 8.50
N ILE A 83 9.96 4.64 8.63
CA ILE A 83 9.08 4.11 7.57
C ILE A 83 9.18 4.96 6.30
N LEU A 84 9.14 6.29 6.43
CA LEU A 84 9.26 7.21 5.30
C LEU A 84 10.62 7.05 4.59
N ASN A 85 11.71 7.01 5.36
CA ASN A 85 13.06 6.85 4.83
C ASN A 85 13.23 5.49 4.13
N ALA A 86 12.75 4.40 4.73
CA ALA A 86 12.78 3.08 4.12
C ALA A 86 11.97 3.05 2.82
N THR A 87 10.81 3.69 2.80
CA THR A 87 9.96 3.79 1.59
C THR A 87 10.66 4.56 0.48
N GLN A 88 11.15 5.77 0.76
CA GLN A 88 11.75 6.63 -0.27
C GLN A 88 13.08 6.09 -0.81
N LYS A 89 13.80 5.25 -0.07
CA LYS A 89 14.97 4.52 -0.58
C LYS A 89 14.61 3.57 -1.72
N LEU A 90 13.38 3.04 -1.74
CA LEU A 90 12.91 2.10 -2.74
C LEU A 90 12.15 2.80 -3.87
N VAL A 91 11.18 3.63 -3.53
CA VAL A 91 10.28 4.24 -4.52
C VAL A 91 10.76 5.60 -5.04
N GLY A 92 11.79 6.18 -4.41
CA GLY A 92 12.23 7.57 -4.65
C GLY A 92 11.44 8.60 -3.82
N ASP A 93 11.65 9.90 -4.13
CA ASP A 93 10.91 10.99 -3.48
C ASP A 93 9.40 10.87 -3.79
N LEU A 94 8.55 10.83 -2.75
CA LEU A 94 7.10 10.71 -2.88
C LEU A 94 6.43 11.92 -3.55
N LYS A 95 7.18 13.01 -3.79
CA LYS A 95 6.73 14.15 -4.61
C LYS A 95 6.79 13.85 -6.11
N ASN A 96 7.53 12.83 -6.52
CA ASN A 96 7.63 12.44 -7.92
C ASN A 96 6.37 11.69 -8.38
N PRO A 97 6.01 11.80 -9.67
CA PRO A 97 4.95 10.98 -10.25
C PRO A 97 5.21 9.48 -10.03
N ASP A 98 4.13 8.71 -9.95
CA ASP A 98 4.15 7.24 -9.97
C ASP A 98 4.95 6.56 -8.84
N THR A 99 5.19 7.26 -7.73
CA THR A 99 5.86 6.72 -6.53
C THR A 99 4.86 6.23 -5.48
N GLY A 100 3.78 6.98 -5.29
CA GLY A 100 2.71 6.66 -4.35
C GLY A 100 2.31 7.85 -3.49
N VAL A 101 1.54 7.58 -2.43
CA VAL A 101 1.17 8.60 -1.43
C VAL A 101 1.21 7.96 -0.04
N MET A 102 1.93 8.58 0.88
CA MET A 102 1.93 8.21 2.30
C MET A 102 1.11 9.22 3.10
N ILE A 103 0.20 8.73 3.92
CA ILE A 103 -0.68 9.51 4.80
C ILE A 103 -0.50 8.99 6.22
N VAL A 104 -0.37 9.91 7.16
CA VAL A 104 -0.23 9.60 8.59
C VAL A 104 -1.42 10.21 9.31
N THR A 105 -2.18 9.40 10.04
CA THR A 105 -3.33 9.88 10.83
C THR A 105 -3.19 9.49 12.31
N PRO A 106 -3.54 10.39 13.25
CA PRO A 106 -3.43 10.08 14.67
C PRO A 106 -4.48 9.03 15.06
N ILE A 107 -4.05 8.02 15.82
CA ILE A 107 -4.95 7.01 16.37
C ILE A 107 -5.38 7.45 17.75
N THR A 108 -6.69 7.64 17.95
CA THR A 108 -7.24 7.97 19.27
C THR A 108 -7.45 6.74 20.14
N ARG A 109 -7.86 5.61 19.54
CA ARG A 109 -8.06 4.31 20.19
C ARG A 109 -7.83 3.20 19.18
N ALA A 110 -7.26 2.09 19.62
CA ALA A 110 -7.15 0.85 18.87
C ALA A 110 -7.27 -0.33 19.83
N TYR A 111 -7.77 -1.46 19.31
CA TYR A 111 -7.97 -2.70 20.07
C TYR A 111 -7.36 -3.86 19.30
N GLY A 112 -6.73 -4.80 20.01
CA GLY A 112 -6.13 -5.99 19.40
C GLY A 112 -4.77 -5.77 18.72
N LEU A 113 -4.08 -4.66 19.00
CA LEU A 113 -2.72 -4.42 18.50
C LEU A 113 -1.67 -5.30 19.20
N GLU A 114 -1.85 -5.55 20.49
CA GLU A 114 -1.08 -6.53 21.24
C GLU A 114 -1.98 -7.71 21.58
N THR A 115 -1.54 -8.92 21.24
CA THR A 115 -2.25 -10.14 21.63
C THR A 115 -1.49 -10.85 22.74
N THR A 116 -2.12 -11.02 23.89
CA THR A 116 -1.59 -11.86 24.97
C THR A 116 -1.98 -13.31 24.71
N GLY A 117 -1.30 -13.96 23.77
CA GLY A 117 -1.55 -15.37 23.44
C GLY A 117 -0.59 -15.90 22.38
N PRO A 118 -0.34 -17.21 22.32
CA PRO A 118 0.55 -17.78 21.31
C PRO A 118 -0.02 -17.50 19.91
N LYS A 119 0.78 -16.89 19.01
CA LYS A 119 0.45 -16.78 17.58
C LYS A 119 0.23 -18.22 17.07
N LYS A 120 -1.01 -18.57 16.68
CA LYS A 120 -1.28 -19.85 16.01
C LYS A 120 -0.54 -19.81 14.66
N LYS A 121 0.47 -20.66 14.53
CA LYS A 121 1.19 -20.90 13.27
C LYS A 121 0.29 -21.58 12.27
#